data_AF-A0A812F4Y9-F1
#
_entry.id   AF-A0A812F4Y9-F1
#
_cell.length_a   1.000
_cell.length_b   1.000
_cell.length_c   1.000
_cell.angle_alpha   90.00
_cell.angle_beta   90.00
_cell.angle_gamma   90.00
#
_symmetry.space_group_name_H-M   'P 1'
#
loop_
_entity.id
_entity.type
_entity.pdbx_description
1 polymer ?
#
loop_
_entity_poly.entity_id
_entity_poly.type
_entity_poly.pdbx_seq_one_letter_code
_entity_poly.pdbx_strand_id
1 'polypeptide(L)'
;MNSVPKIGLGVTMLIAAFVISALGALIVQAPSLNVSMIWEDPYYQHVTKFSFYQAFLSTVLSVGFAIPVAHSLSRREFYGKSMLLKLFASTLVLPVLVGVFGLLAIYGNSGVIANWLHSVDSELPFPSMA
;
A
#
# COMPACT_ATOMS: atom_id res chain seq x y z
N MET A 1 -6.09 25.95 26.05
CA MET A 1 -6.83 24.67 26.03
C MET A 1 -7.90 24.79 24.96
N ASN A 2 -7.66 24.26 23.76
CA ASN A 2 -8.55 24.47 22.61
C ASN A 2 -9.86 23.70 22.82
N SER A 3 -10.95 24.42 23.06
CA SER A 3 -12.29 23.83 23.16
C SER A 3 -12.67 23.24 21.81
N VAL A 4 -12.78 21.90 21.74
CA VAL A 4 -13.27 21.21 20.54
C VAL A 4 -14.64 21.81 20.18
N PRO A 5 -14.84 22.29 18.94
CA PRO A 5 -16.13 22.85 18.56
C PRO A 5 -17.21 21.79 18.73
N LYS A 6 -18.31 22.13 19.42
CA LYS A 6 -19.42 21.21 19.72
C LYS A 6 -19.97 20.51 18.47
N ILE A 7 -19.91 21.18 17.33
CA ILE A 7 -20.26 20.65 16.00
C ILE A 7 -19.31 19.51 15.58
N GLY A 8 -18.00 19.68 15.77
CA GLY A 8 -17.01 18.65 15.43
C GLY A 8 -17.17 17.38 16.27
N LEU A 9 -17.54 17.53 17.54
CA LEU A 9 -17.90 16.40 18.40
C LEU A 9 -19.14 15.67 17.86
N GLY A 10 -20.19 16.40 17.46
CA GLY A 10 -21.39 15.82 16.87
C GLY A 10 -21.12 15.04 15.58
N VAL A 11 -20.31 15.60 14.67
CA VAL A 11 -19.91 14.92 13.42
C VAL A 11 -19.10 13.66 13.71
N THR A 12 -18.16 13.71 14.64
CA THR A 12 -17.34 12.54 15.03
C THR A 12 -18.22 11.43 15.61
N MET A 13 -19.18 11.77 16.48
CA MET A 13 -20.14 10.80 17.02
C MET A 13 -21.00 10.17 15.93
N LEU A 14 -21.47 10.95 14.95
CA LEU A 14 -22.27 10.43 13.84
C LEU A 14 -21.46 9.45 12.97
N ILE A 15 -20.22 9.81 12.61
CA ILE A 15 -19.32 8.92 11.84
C ILE A 15 -19.03 7.64 12.63
N ALA A 16 -18.69 7.77 13.92
CA ALA A 16 -18.43 6.61 14.77
C ALA A 16 -19.66 5.70 14.87
N ALA A 17 -20.85 6.28 15.09
CA ALA A 17 -22.10 5.53 15.15
C ALA A 17 -22.39 4.79 13.85
N PHE A 18 -22.16 5.42 12.70
CA PHE A 18 -22.33 4.79 11.39
C PHE A 18 -21.34 3.64 11.16
N VAL A 19 -20.07 3.80 11.51
CA VAL A 19 -19.07 2.73 11.39
C VAL A 19 -19.39 1.57 12.33
N ILE A 20 -19.72 1.87 13.59
CA ILE A 20 -20.07 0.85 14.59
C ILE A 20 -21.35 0.11 14.17
N SER A 21 -22.36 0.81 13.63
CA SER A 21 -23.58 0.15 13.18
C SER A 21 -23.34 -0.76 11.98
N ALA A 22 -22.49 -0.37 11.03
CA ALA A 22 -22.12 -1.22 9.90
C ALA A 22 -21.37 -2.48 10.35
N LEU A 23 -20.40 -2.33 11.27
CA LEU A 23 -19.68 -3.48 11.86
C LEU A 23 -20.61 -4.36 12.70
N GLY A 24 -21.49 -3.74 13.49
CA GLY A 24 -22.49 -4.44 14.30
C GLY A 24 -23.47 -5.23 13.45
N ALA A 25 -23.95 -4.66 12.34
CA ALA A 25 -24.81 -5.35 11.38
C ALA A 25 -24.12 -6.59 10.78
N LEU A 26 -22.83 -6.48 10.45
CA LEU A 26 -22.04 -7.62 9.96
C LEU A 26 -21.95 -8.76 11.00
N ILE A 27 -21.73 -8.42 12.28
CA ILE A 27 -21.67 -9.40 13.37
C ILE A 27 -23.02 -10.06 13.58
N VAL A 28 -24.11 -9.28 13.61
CA VAL A 28 -25.48 -9.79 13.75
C VAL A 28 -25.85 -10.73 12.60
N GLN A 29 -25.36 -10.46 11.40
CA GLN A 29 -25.59 -11.29 10.22
C GLN A 29 -24.77 -12.60 10.22
N ALA A 30 -23.84 -12.77 11.17
CA ALA A 30 -23.02 -13.98 11.34
C ALA A 30 -23.37 -14.74 12.65
N PRO A 31 -24.58 -15.29 12.80
CA PRO A 31 -25.04 -15.91 14.05
C PRO A 31 -24.29 -17.20 14.43
N SER A 32 -23.63 -17.86 13.48
CA SER A 32 -22.79 -19.05 13.71
C SER A 32 -21.30 -18.74 13.74
N LEU A 33 -20.91 -17.47 13.99
CA LEU A 33 -19.51 -17.05 13.98
C LEU A 33 -18.75 -17.74 15.11
N ASN A 34 -17.98 -18.76 14.75
CA ASN A 34 -17.14 -19.50 15.68
C ASN A 34 -15.70 -18.99 15.57
N VAL A 35 -15.35 -18.03 16.43
CA VAL A 35 -14.05 -17.34 16.39
C VAL A 35 -12.90 -18.34 16.49
N SER A 36 -13.05 -19.39 17.29
CA SER A 36 -12.06 -20.46 17.44
C SER A 36 -11.78 -21.20 16.12
N MET A 37 -12.84 -21.52 15.37
CA MET A 37 -12.71 -22.19 14.05
C MET A 37 -11.96 -21.31 13.05
N ILE A 38 -12.23 -20.00 13.03
CA ILE A 38 -11.54 -19.04 12.14
C ILE A 38 -10.08 -18.89 12.56
N TRP A 39 -9.80 -18.88 13.87
CA TRP A 39 -8.45 -18.74 14.40
C TRP A 39 -7.59 -19.96 14.15
N GLU A 40 -8.16 -21.16 14.20
CA GLU A 40 -7.46 -22.43 13.96
C GLU A 40 -7.35 -22.79 12.47
N ASP A 41 -8.09 -22.10 11.59
CA ASP A 41 -8.04 -22.32 10.15
C ASP A 41 -6.63 -22.04 9.60
N PRO A 42 -5.93 -23.05 9.04
CA PRO A 42 -4.59 -22.89 8.50
C PRO A 42 -4.50 -21.85 7.38
N TYR A 43 -5.56 -21.69 6.58
CA TYR A 43 -5.60 -20.73 5.49
C TYR A 43 -5.56 -19.30 6.03
N TYR A 44 -6.44 -18.95 6.97
CA TYR A 44 -6.47 -17.60 7.54
C TYR A 44 -5.17 -17.30 8.30
N GLN A 45 -4.64 -18.26 9.06
CA GLN A 45 -3.35 -18.07 9.71
C GLN A 45 -2.22 -17.80 8.71
N HIS A 46 -2.17 -18.55 7.60
CA HIS A 46 -1.14 -18.39 6.59
C HIS A 46 -1.25 -17.01 5.91
N VAL A 47 -2.44 -16.66 5.44
CA VAL A 47 -2.69 -15.37 4.77
C VAL A 47 -2.38 -14.21 5.70
N THR A 48 -2.85 -14.25 6.95
CA THR A 48 -2.57 -13.19 7.94
C THR A 48 -1.07 -13.06 8.20
N LYS A 49 -0.36 -14.17 8.48
CA LYS A 49 1.09 -14.14 8.72
C LYS A 49 1.85 -13.60 7.50
N PHE A 50 1.49 -14.05 6.30
CA PHE A 50 2.08 -13.59 5.05
C PHE A 50 1.86 -12.08 4.85
N SER A 51 0.64 -11.59 5.02
CA SER A 51 0.32 -10.16 4.91
C SER A 51 1.07 -9.32 5.93
N PHE A 52 1.15 -9.77 7.19
CA PHE A 52 1.92 -9.07 8.23
C PHE A 52 3.41 -9.04 7.92
N TYR A 53 3.99 -10.17 7.50
CA TYR A 53 5.39 -10.24 7.13
C TYR A 53 5.70 -9.33 5.92
N GLN A 54 4.85 -9.36 4.90
CA GLN A 54 4.98 -8.51 3.72
C GLN A 54 4.86 -7.02 4.07
N ALA A 55 3.86 -6.65 4.87
CA ALA A 55 3.66 -5.27 5.31
C ALA A 55 4.83 -4.79 6.18
N PHE A 56 5.36 -5.64 7.06
CA PHE A 56 6.51 -5.34 7.89
C PHE A 56 7.76 -5.09 7.03
N LEU A 57 8.07 -6.01 6.12
CA LEU A 57 9.22 -5.88 5.24
C LEU A 57 9.10 -4.64 4.34
N SER A 58 7.92 -4.40 3.78
CA SER A 58 7.60 -3.20 2.99
C SER A 58 7.80 -1.93 3.81
N THR A 59 7.34 -1.91 5.06
CA THR A 59 7.50 -0.76 5.96
C THR A 59 8.97 -0.51 6.29
N VAL A 60 9.74 -1.56 6.63
CA VAL A 60 11.17 -1.44 6.96
C VAL A 60 11.95 -0.92 5.76
N LEU A 61 11.75 -1.50 4.58
CA LEU A 61 12.42 -1.05 3.35
C LEU A 61 12.03 0.39 3.01
N SER A 62 10.73 0.70 3.00
CA SER A 62 10.22 2.02 2.67
C SER A 62 10.74 3.09 3.63
N VAL A 63 10.60 2.88 4.94
CA VAL A 63 11.06 3.83 5.97
C VAL A 63 12.59 3.96 5.97
N GLY A 64 13.31 2.85 5.79
CA GLY A 64 14.77 2.84 5.70
C GLY A 64 15.31 3.77 4.61
N PHE A 65 14.68 3.78 3.43
CA PHE A 65 15.02 4.72 2.35
C PHE A 65 14.36 6.09 2.52
N ALA A 66 13.15 6.18 3.08
CA ALA A 66 12.42 7.43 3.22
C ALA A 66 13.07 8.38 4.22
N ILE A 67 13.63 7.89 5.33
CA ILE A 67 14.29 8.73 6.35
C ILE A 67 15.43 9.58 5.76
N PRO A 68 16.46 9.01 5.10
CA PRO A 68 17.55 9.82 4.54
C PRO A 68 17.07 10.76 3.42
N VAL A 69 16.09 10.34 2.62
CA VAL A 69 15.48 11.18 1.58
C VAL A 69 14.74 12.37 2.19
N ALA A 70 13.87 12.14 3.16
CA ALA A 70 13.12 13.18 3.86
C ALA A 70 14.04 14.12 4.64
N HIS A 71 15.10 13.58 5.25
CA HIS A 71 16.13 14.38 5.92
C HIS A 71 16.84 15.30 4.91
N SER A 72 17.27 14.77 3.77
CA SER A 72 17.95 15.55 2.73
C SER A 72 17.02 16.61 2.13
N LEU A 73 15.76 16.27 1.89
CA LEU A 73 14.75 17.14 1.30
C LEU A 73 14.31 18.26 2.25
N SER A 74 14.30 18.00 3.56
CA SER A 74 13.99 19.01 4.57
C SER A 74 15.11 20.04 4.73
N ARG A 75 16.37 19.64 4.55
CA ARG A 75 17.53 20.54 4.72
C ARG A 75 18.01 21.24 3.45
N ARG A 76 17.76 20.67 2.27
CA ARG A 76 18.23 21.24 0.99
C ARG A 76 17.10 21.97 0.26
N GLU A 77 17.39 23.19 -0.18
CA GLU A 77 16.58 23.93 -1.13
C GLU A 77 17.18 23.73 -2.54
N PHE A 78 16.38 23.22 -3.47
CA PHE A 78 16.77 23.05 -4.87
C PHE A 78 15.55 23.21 -5.79
N TYR A 79 15.78 23.62 -7.03
CA TYR A 79 14.73 24.03 -7.97
C TYR A 79 13.61 22.99 -8.17
N GLY A 80 13.94 21.70 -8.21
CA GLY A 80 12.99 20.59 -8.41
C GLY A 80 12.21 20.13 -7.18
N LYS A 81 12.46 20.68 -5.98
CA LYS A 81 11.88 20.20 -4.70
C LYS A 81 10.35 20.18 -4.72
N SER A 82 9.73 21.25 -5.24
CA SER A 82 8.27 21.35 -5.32
C SER A 82 7.66 20.29 -6.24
N MET A 83 8.30 20.00 -7.38
CA MET A 83 7.85 18.94 -8.30
C MET A 83 7.95 17.56 -7.63
N LEU A 84 9.06 17.28 -6.95
CA LEU A 84 9.25 16.01 -6.25
C LEU A 84 8.19 15.80 -5.15
N LEU A 85 7.90 16.83 -4.36
CA LEU A 85 6.86 16.78 -3.34
C LEU A 85 5.46 16.56 -3.94
N LYS A 86 5.17 17.19 -5.08
CA LYS A 86 3.91 16.96 -5.82
C LYS A 86 3.81 15.53 -6.33
N LEU A 87 4.92 14.93 -6.79
CA LEU A 87 4.96 13.55 -7.22
C LEU A 87 4.72 12.57 -6.06
N PHE A 88 5.28 12.83 -4.88
CA PHE A 88 4.98 12.03 -3.68
C PHE A 88 3.52 12.20 -3.22
N ALA A 89 2.95 13.40 -3.35
CA ALA A 89 1.54 13.60 -3.03
C ALA A 89 0.62 12.90 -4.05
N SER A 90 1.00 12.87 -5.33
CA SER A 90 0.15 12.27 -6.37
C SER A 90 -0.04 10.77 -6.15
N THR A 91 0.98 10.05 -5.66
CA THR A 91 0.85 8.62 -5.35
C THR A 91 -0.22 8.31 -4.30
N LEU A 92 -0.61 9.29 -3.47
CA LEU A 92 -1.64 9.13 -2.45
C LEU A 92 -3.07 9.27 -3.01
N VAL A 93 -3.23 10.00 -4.11
CA VAL A 93 -4.54 10.34 -4.71
C VAL A 93 -4.88 9.38 -5.86
N LEU A 94 -3.89 8.68 -6.41
CA LEU A 94 -4.11 7.73 -7.49
C LEU A 94 -5.06 6.60 -7.04
N PRO A 95 -6.06 6.23 -7.85
CA PRO A 95 -6.89 5.07 -7.59
C PRO A 95 -6.03 3.81 -7.50
N VAL A 96 -6.41 2.88 -6.62
CA VAL A 96 -5.66 1.63 -6.38
C VAL A 96 -5.40 0.86 -7.68
N LEU A 97 -6.41 0.76 -8.56
CA LEU A 97 -6.30 0.07 -9.84
C LEU A 97 -5.26 0.70 -10.78
N VAL A 98 -5.13 2.03 -10.77
CA VAL A 98 -4.12 2.73 -11.58
C VAL A 98 -2.72 2.35 -11.11
N GLY A 99 -2.52 2.23 -9.80
CA GLY A 99 -1.25 1.73 -9.23
C GLY A 99 -0.94 0.29 -9.67
N VAL A 100 -1.94 -0.60 -9.64
CA VAL A 100 -1.77 -2.00 -10.10
C VAL A 100 -1.42 -2.05 -11.59
N PHE A 101 -2.11 -1.31 -12.46
CA PHE A 101 -1.78 -1.26 -13.88
C PHE A 101 -0.41 -0.67 -14.15
N GLY A 102 0.01 0.36 -13.38
CA GLY A 102 1.37 0.90 -13.46
C GLY A 102 2.43 -0.16 -13.13
N LEU A 103 2.22 -0.94 -12.06
CA LEU A 103 3.10 -2.05 -11.72
C LEU A 103 3.13 -3.12 -12.80
N LEU A 104 1.99 -3.52 -13.35
CA LEU A 104 1.92 -4.50 -14.44
C LEU A 104 2.59 -3.99 -15.73
N ALA A 105 2.47 -2.71 -16.05
CA ALA A 105 3.12 -2.11 -17.21
C ALA A 105 4.66 -2.11 -17.09
N ILE A 106 5.19 -2.04 -15.87
CA ILE A 106 6.63 -2.01 -15.62
C ILE A 106 7.20 -3.41 -15.40
N TYR A 107 6.59 -4.19 -14.50
CA TYR A 107 7.07 -5.48 -13.99
C TYR A 107 6.32 -6.70 -14.54
N GLY A 108 5.25 -6.51 -15.32
CA GLY A 108 4.52 -7.62 -15.94
C GLY A 108 5.36 -8.36 -16.98
N ASN A 109 4.88 -9.53 -17.40
CA ASN A 109 5.61 -10.41 -18.34
C ASN A 109 5.91 -9.75 -19.71
N SER A 110 5.10 -8.77 -20.12
CA SER A 110 5.35 -7.95 -21.33
C SER A 110 5.62 -6.49 -20.99
N GLY A 111 6.01 -6.22 -19.74
CA GLY A 111 6.28 -4.89 -19.23
C GLY A 111 7.61 -4.34 -19.72
N VAL A 112 7.86 -3.07 -19.40
CA VAL A 112 9.07 -2.35 -19.83
C VAL A 112 10.35 -3.10 -19.43
N ILE A 113 10.41 -3.64 -18.21
CA ILE A 113 11.61 -4.34 -17.72
C ILE A 113 11.84 -5.65 -18.48
N ALA A 114 10.79 -6.43 -18.73
CA ALA A 114 10.89 -7.68 -19.47
C ALA A 114 11.36 -7.43 -20.91
N ASN A 115 10.77 -6.45 -21.58
CA ASN A 115 11.16 -6.06 -22.95
C ASN A 115 12.61 -5.55 -23.00
N TRP A 116 13.03 -4.77 -21.99
CA TRP A 116 14.42 -4.30 -21.90
C TRP A 116 15.39 -5.46 -21.71
N LEU A 117 15.09 -6.41 -20.82
CA LEU A 117 15.92 -7.58 -20.60
C LEU A 117 16.01 -8.45 -21.87
N HIS A 118 14.91 -8.66 -22.58
CA HIS A 118 14.92 -9.37 -23.86
C HIS A 118 15.77 -8.67 -24.92
N SER A 119 15.75 -7.34 -24.98
CA SER A 119 16.60 -6.60 -25.91
C SER A 119 18.09 -6.76 -25.59
N VAL A 120 18.45 -6.80 -24.30
CA VAL A 120 19.83 -7.02 -23.85
C VAL A 120 20.26 -8.48 -24.07
N ASP A 121 19.38 -9.45 -23.84
CA ASP A 121 19.66 -10.87 -24.11
C ASP A 121 19.81 -11.14 -25.62
N SER A 122 19.07 -10.44 -26.48
CA SER A 122 19.20 -10.57 -27.94
C SER A 122 20.51 -10.02 -28.50
N GLU A 123 21.26 -9.23 -27.72
CA GLU A 123 22.58 -8.70 -28.09
C GLU A 123 23.75 -9.57 -27.58
N LEU A 124 23.48 -10.65 -26.82
CA LEU A 124 24.54 -11.58 -26.41
C LEU A 124 24.89 -12.54 -27.57
N PRO A 125 26.16 -12.64 -28.02
CA PRO A 125 26.56 -13.45 -29.19
C PRO A 125 26.52 -14.97 -28.96
N PHE A 126 25.93 -15.44 -27.86
CA PHE A 126 25.90 -16.86 -27.52
C PHE A 126 24.54 -17.43 -27.88
N PRO A 127 24.48 -18.49 -28.71
CA PRO A 127 23.24 -19.18 -28.98
C PRO A 127 22.72 -19.76 -27.65
N SER A 128 21.51 -19.37 -27.25
CA SER A 128 20.78 -20.11 -26.24
C SER A 128 20.49 -21.50 -26.80
N MET A 129 21.20 -22.50 -26.28
CA MET A 129 20.85 -23.90 -26.49
C MET A 129 19.55 -24.18 -25.73
N ALA A 130 18.43 -24.01 -26.41
CA ALA A 130 17.14 -24.58 -26.07
C ALA A 130 16.54 -25.18 -27.33
#